data_AF-A0A842KG12-F1
#
_entry.id   AF-A0A842KG12-F1
#
_cell.length_a   1.000
_cell.length_b   1.000
_cell.length_c   1.000
_cell.angle_alpha   90.00
_cell.angle_beta   90.00
_cell.angle_gamma   90.00
#
_symmetry.space_group_name_H-M   'P 1'
#
loop_
_entity.id
_entity.type
_entity.pdbx_description
1 polymer ?
#
loop_
_entity_poly.entity_id
_entity_poly.type
_entity_poly.pdbx_seq_one_letter_code
_entity_poly.pdbx_strand_id
1 'polypeptide(L)'
;MKICAVSMNPKLMDKKKNIEKMEKFIKKNEAELYVFGEMSLTGYLCREEIFSLAEGKDGKSIERIQEICEEKGVIFGMPIEERKGIIYNSAVFVKPDSVDIYNKNFLANFGPFEEKFYFSPGKTLPVFNFKGWKIGIVICYDIFFPELVKGMALKGADLIVCISASPSTTRKQFENVLPARAIENTVFICYSNLVGEENGLSFWGGSRVYKPNGEMINKTEYFKEESILCEIDMNELKEARISRPILRDTTSDIFLELYNISRFKEVFNEYVKIGIEMGEKAKKEMKISEVDLYGNEDIAFGIKIATGCKVNLYKSNEIKAIFKGDREIEIKPENIKTF
;
A
#
# COMPACT_ATOMS: atom_id res chain seq x y z
N MET A 1 -8.82 -7.69 -17.78
CA MET A 1 -7.92 -8.58 -17.02
C MET A 1 -8.74 -9.53 -16.18
N LYS A 2 -8.40 -10.83 -16.18
CA LYS A 2 -9.04 -11.83 -15.31
C LYS A 2 -8.32 -11.96 -13.97
N ILE A 3 -9.05 -11.79 -12.88
CA ILE A 3 -8.56 -11.85 -11.50
C ILE A 3 -9.20 -13.04 -10.77
N CYS A 4 -8.39 -13.84 -10.09
CA CYS A 4 -8.82 -14.89 -9.17
C CYS A 4 -8.60 -14.43 -7.72
N ALA A 5 -9.68 -14.11 -7.01
CA ALA A 5 -9.62 -13.77 -5.58
C ALA A 5 -9.90 -15.01 -4.75
N VAL A 6 -9.00 -15.36 -3.83
CA VAL A 6 -9.01 -16.65 -3.12
C VAL A 6 -9.29 -16.46 -1.64
N SER A 7 -10.29 -17.18 -1.13
CA SER A 7 -10.51 -17.38 0.30
C SER A 7 -9.82 -18.68 0.73
N MET A 8 -8.55 -18.57 1.12
CA MET A 8 -7.72 -19.73 1.48
C MET A 8 -7.68 -19.93 3.00
N ASN A 9 -7.70 -21.18 3.44
CA ASN A 9 -7.45 -21.60 4.82
C ASN A 9 -6.01 -22.10 4.96
N PRO A 10 -5.06 -21.24 5.36
CA PRO A 10 -3.67 -21.65 5.50
C PRO A 10 -3.50 -22.61 6.67
N LYS A 11 -2.53 -23.52 6.54
CA LYS A 11 -2.04 -24.32 7.64
C LYS A 11 -0.97 -23.51 8.40
N LEU A 12 -1.26 -23.20 9.66
CA LEU A 12 -0.36 -22.44 10.53
C LEU A 12 1.06 -23.04 10.54
N MET A 13 2.05 -22.19 10.29
CA MET A 13 3.50 -22.44 10.22
C MET A 13 3.98 -23.42 9.14
N ASP A 14 3.10 -23.90 8.24
CA ASP A 14 3.46 -24.89 7.22
C ASP A 14 3.55 -24.26 5.82
N LYS A 15 4.66 -23.55 5.58
CA LYS A 15 4.92 -22.87 4.30
C LYS A 15 4.78 -23.80 3.09
N LYS A 16 5.28 -25.03 3.21
CA LYS A 16 5.23 -26.02 2.13
C LYS A 16 3.79 -26.37 1.75
N LYS A 17 2.94 -26.74 2.73
CA LYS A 17 1.53 -27.06 2.46
C LYS A 17 0.76 -25.85 1.95
N ASN A 18 1.10 -24.64 2.41
CA ASN A 18 0.45 -23.42 1.96
C ASN A 18 0.79 -23.11 0.50
N ILE A 19 2.06 -23.27 0.08
CA ILE A 19 2.47 -23.17 -1.32
C ILE A 19 1.76 -24.23 -2.18
N GLU A 20 1.73 -25.48 -1.75
CA GLU A 20 1.01 -26.56 -2.47
C GLU A 20 -0.48 -26.24 -2.63
N LYS A 21 -1.08 -25.58 -1.65
CA LYS A 21 -2.48 -25.13 -1.70
C LYS A 21 -2.66 -23.96 -2.67
N MET A 22 -1.76 -22.97 -2.65
CA MET A 22 -1.76 -21.88 -3.63
C MET A 22 -1.63 -22.42 -5.06
N GLU A 23 -0.72 -23.38 -5.29
CA GLU A 23 -0.52 -24.03 -6.58
C GLU A 23 -1.81 -24.70 -7.10
N LYS A 24 -2.57 -25.36 -6.22
CA LYS A 24 -3.87 -25.96 -6.59
C LYS A 24 -4.88 -24.90 -7.06
N PHE A 25 -4.98 -23.76 -6.37
CA PHE A 25 -5.84 -22.66 -6.80
C PHE A 25 -5.39 -22.05 -8.13
N ILE A 26 -4.08 -21.92 -8.32
CA ILE A 26 -3.47 -21.36 -9.54
C ILE A 26 -3.71 -22.27 -10.75
N LYS A 27 -3.61 -23.60 -10.59
CA LYS A 27 -3.84 -24.56 -11.66
C LYS A 27 -5.32 -24.77 -11.99
N LYS A 28 -6.21 -24.62 -11.00
CA LYS A 28 -7.66 -24.87 -11.16
C LYS A 28 -8.37 -23.79 -11.98
N ASN A 29 -7.90 -22.54 -11.93
CA ASN A 29 -8.58 -21.41 -12.55
C ASN A 29 -7.71 -20.79 -13.64
N GLU A 30 -8.31 -20.24 -14.68
CA GLU A 30 -7.60 -19.48 -15.72
C GLU A 30 -7.72 -17.97 -15.45
N ALA A 31 -6.78 -17.43 -14.68
CA ALA A 31 -6.69 -16.00 -14.39
C ALA A 31 -5.30 -15.46 -14.74
N GLU A 32 -5.22 -14.16 -14.94
CA GLU A 32 -3.96 -13.45 -15.14
C GLU A 32 -3.34 -13.01 -13.81
N LEU A 33 -4.17 -12.70 -12.82
CA LEU A 33 -3.77 -12.28 -11.48
C LEU A 33 -4.47 -13.14 -10.42
N TYR A 34 -3.71 -13.72 -9.49
CA TYR A 34 -4.22 -14.46 -8.34
C TYR A 34 -3.93 -13.68 -7.06
N VAL A 35 -4.92 -13.57 -6.19
CA VAL A 35 -4.80 -12.82 -4.94
C VAL A 35 -5.18 -13.72 -3.76
N PHE A 36 -4.21 -13.92 -2.88
CA PHE A 36 -4.35 -14.65 -1.61
C PHE A 36 -4.31 -13.70 -0.42
N GLY A 37 -4.81 -14.16 0.72
CA GLY A 37 -4.95 -13.34 1.93
C GLY A 37 -3.63 -12.96 2.61
N GLU A 38 -3.74 -12.13 3.62
CA GLU A 38 -2.65 -11.69 4.50
C GLU A 38 -2.01 -12.88 5.23
N MET A 39 -0.69 -12.91 5.32
CA MET A 39 0.10 -14.03 5.88
C MET A 39 -0.29 -15.42 5.33
N SER A 40 -0.89 -15.51 4.15
CA SER A 40 -1.35 -16.79 3.57
C SER A 40 -0.24 -17.82 3.38
N LEU A 41 1.04 -17.42 3.30
CA LEU A 41 2.17 -18.35 3.25
C LEU A 41 2.37 -19.08 4.59
N THR A 42 2.12 -18.42 5.72
CA THR A 42 2.45 -18.92 7.07
C THR A 42 1.23 -19.23 7.92
N GLY A 43 0.06 -18.70 7.60
CA GLY A 43 -0.99 -18.46 8.59
C GLY A 43 -0.72 -17.18 9.37
N TYR A 44 -1.77 -16.63 9.99
CA TYR A 44 -1.74 -15.27 10.53
C TYR A 44 -1.26 -15.23 11.99
N LEU A 45 -1.77 -16.11 12.85
CA LEU A 45 -1.45 -16.08 14.29
C LEU A 45 -0.19 -16.88 14.66
N CYS A 46 0.92 -16.64 13.96
CA CYS A 46 2.21 -17.29 14.23
C CYS A 46 2.99 -16.71 15.42
N ARG A 47 2.71 -15.45 15.82
CA ARG A 47 3.38 -14.77 16.96
C ARG A 47 4.91 -14.85 16.88
N GLU A 48 5.61 -15.28 17.93
CA GLU A 48 7.07 -15.39 17.98
C GLU A 48 7.66 -16.28 16.88
N GLU A 49 6.89 -17.24 16.36
CA GLU A 49 7.35 -18.11 15.26
C GLU A 49 7.56 -17.33 13.96
N ILE A 50 7.03 -16.11 13.84
CA ILE A 50 7.34 -15.24 12.69
C ILE A 50 8.85 -15.04 12.52
N PHE A 51 9.64 -14.99 13.59
CA PHE A 51 11.09 -14.82 13.50
C PHE A 51 11.79 -16.02 12.84
N SER A 52 11.23 -17.23 12.93
CA SER A 52 11.76 -18.43 12.27
C SER A 52 11.19 -18.64 10.87
N LEU A 53 9.99 -18.08 10.61
CA LEU A 53 9.26 -18.26 9.36
C LEU A 53 9.59 -17.21 8.29
N ALA A 54 10.02 -16.02 8.71
CA ALA A 54 10.36 -14.91 7.81
C ALA A 54 11.47 -15.28 6.83
N GLU A 55 11.36 -14.75 5.62
CA GLU A 55 12.38 -14.88 4.59
C GLU A 55 12.71 -13.51 4.00
N GLY A 56 13.89 -13.38 3.39
CA GLY A 56 14.22 -12.19 2.60
C GLY A 56 13.46 -12.16 1.27
N LYS A 57 13.68 -11.10 0.50
CA LYS A 57 13.11 -10.94 -0.85
C LYS A 57 13.47 -12.08 -1.82
N ASP A 58 14.65 -12.67 -1.63
CA ASP A 58 15.16 -13.80 -2.42
C ASP A 58 14.94 -15.13 -1.69
N GLY A 59 13.87 -15.23 -0.91
CA GLY A 59 13.51 -16.41 -0.13
C GLY A 59 13.00 -17.57 -0.99
N LYS A 60 13.27 -18.81 -0.54
CA LYS A 60 12.87 -20.04 -1.24
C LYS A 60 11.37 -20.14 -1.48
N SER A 61 10.55 -19.56 -0.60
CA SER A 61 9.10 -19.56 -0.75
C SER A 61 8.67 -18.67 -1.93
N ILE A 62 9.33 -17.53 -2.12
CA ILE A 62 9.10 -16.61 -3.24
C ILE A 62 9.57 -17.25 -4.54
N GLU A 63 10.79 -17.81 -4.56
CA GLU A 63 11.33 -18.54 -5.71
C GLU A 63 10.37 -19.64 -6.17
N ARG A 64 9.86 -20.45 -5.22
CA ARG A 64 8.92 -21.52 -5.53
C ARG A 64 7.60 -21.00 -6.10
N ILE A 65 7.07 -19.90 -5.58
CA ILE A 65 5.85 -19.28 -6.13
C ILE A 65 6.12 -18.69 -7.51
N GLN A 66 7.31 -18.15 -7.78
CA GLN A 66 7.70 -17.66 -9.09
C GLN A 66 7.77 -18.77 -10.13
N GLU A 67 8.28 -19.96 -9.77
CA GLU A 67 8.22 -21.16 -10.62
C GLU A 67 6.78 -21.57 -10.97
N ILE A 68 5.84 -21.42 -10.02
CA ILE A 68 4.41 -21.74 -10.22
C ILE A 68 3.68 -20.66 -11.04
N CYS A 69 4.17 -19.42 -10.98
CA CYS A 69 3.52 -18.24 -11.55
C CYS A 69 3.46 -18.30 -13.08
N GLU A 70 4.48 -18.86 -13.74
CA GLU A 70 4.64 -18.83 -15.20
C GLU A 70 4.44 -17.39 -15.73
N GLU A 71 3.44 -17.14 -16.60
CA GLU A 71 3.09 -15.80 -17.14
C GLU A 71 2.03 -15.03 -16.31
N LYS A 72 1.65 -15.56 -15.15
CA LYS A 72 0.61 -15.00 -14.28
C LYS A 72 1.23 -14.00 -13.31
N GLY A 73 0.39 -13.31 -12.55
CA GLY A 73 0.76 -12.54 -11.38
C GLY A 73 0.18 -13.18 -10.14
N VAL A 74 0.95 -13.25 -9.05
CA VAL A 74 0.48 -13.82 -7.78
C VAL A 74 0.79 -12.83 -6.65
N ILE A 75 -0.26 -12.39 -5.96
CA ILE A 75 -0.17 -11.56 -4.75
C ILE A 75 -0.55 -12.42 -3.56
N PHE A 76 0.33 -12.48 -2.56
CA PHE A 76 0.10 -13.24 -1.32
C PHE A 76 0.80 -12.57 -0.14
N GLY A 77 0.41 -12.95 1.08
CA GLY A 77 0.99 -12.40 2.30
C GLY A 77 2.06 -13.30 2.91
N MET A 78 3.18 -12.73 3.34
CA MET A 78 4.19 -13.41 4.15
C MET A 78 4.99 -12.44 5.04
N PRO A 79 5.63 -12.93 6.12
CA PRO A 79 6.62 -12.16 6.84
C PRO A 79 7.90 -12.00 6.00
N ILE A 80 8.34 -10.76 5.77
CA ILE A 80 9.60 -10.43 5.09
C ILE A 80 10.62 -9.92 6.09
N GLU A 81 11.77 -10.57 6.17
CA GLU A 81 12.92 -10.07 6.92
C GLU A 81 13.80 -9.22 5.99
N GLU A 82 13.75 -7.89 6.16
CA GLU A 82 14.56 -6.96 5.35
C GLU A 82 16.04 -7.00 5.78
N ARG A 83 16.27 -7.15 7.08
CA ARG A 83 17.57 -7.32 7.72
C ARG A 83 17.36 -8.04 9.05
N LYS A 84 18.41 -8.71 9.55
CA LYS A 84 18.35 -9.53 10.78
C LYS A 84 17.56 -8.84 11.90
N GLY A 85 16.43 -9.45 12.29
CA GLY A 85 15.56 -8.99 13.37
C GLY A 85 14.56 -7.89 13.00
N ILE A 86 14.53 -7.41 11.74
CA ILE A 86 13.56 -6.42 11.25
C ILE A 86 12.64 -7.11 10.24
N ILE A 87 11.44 -7.42 10.71
CA ILE A 87 10.44 -8.18 9.97
C ILE A 87 9.22 -7.31 9.69
N TYR A 88 8.64 -7.48 8.50
CA TYR A 88 7.44 -6.77 8.05
C TYR A 88 6.32 -7.76 7.73
N ASN A 89 5.09 -7.43 8.13
CA ASN A 89 3.89 -8.03 7.55
C ASN A 89 3.76 -7.49 6.12
N SER A 90 3.97 -8.36 5.14
CA SER A 90 4.17 -7.93 3.76
C SER A 90 3.25 -8.67 2.78
N ALA A 91 2.86 -7.93 1.74
CA ALA A 91 2.27 -8.49 0.54
C ALA A 91 3.39 -8.58 -0.51
N VAL A 92 3.59 -9.77 -1.05
CA VAL A 92 4.56 -10.03 -2.12
C VAL A 92 3.79 -10.18 -3.42
N PHE A 93 4.19 -9.43 -4.43
CA PHE A 93 3.67 -9.52 -5.78
C PHE A 93 4.71 -10.13 -6.71
N VAL A 94 4.58 -11.44 -6.91
CA VAL A 94 5.39 -12.21 -7.85
C VAL A 94 4.81 -12.05 -9.25
N LYS A 95 5.68 -11.67 -10.17
CA LYS A 95 5.45 -11.59 -11.62
C LYS A 95 6.52 -12.47 -12.31
N PRO A 96 6.38 -12.78 -13.60
CA PRO A 96 7.29 -13.70 -14.29
C PRO A 96 8.76 -13.29 -14.13
N ASP A 97 9.03 -12.00 -14.29
CA ASP A 97 10.40 -11.45 -14.32
C ASP A 97 10.77 -10.62 -13.08
N SER A 98 9.85 -10.42 -12.13
CA SER A 98 10.13 -9.55 -10.99
C SER A 98 9.25 -9.78 -9.77
N VAL A 99 9.86 -9.53 -8.60
CA VAL A 99 9.19 -9.58 -7.30
C VAL A 99 9.12 -8.17 -6.73
N ASP A 100 7.89 -7.75 -6.43
CA ASP A 100 7.59 -6.51 -5.72
C ASP A 100 7.08 -6.80 -4.32
N ILE A 101 7.32 -5.88 -3.38
CA ILE A 101 6.94 -6.03 -1.98
C ILE A 101 6.25 -4.75 -1.51
N TYR A 102 5.14 -4.92 -0.80
CA TYR A 102 4.51 -3.87 -0.01
C TYR A 102 4.49 -4.29 1.46
N ASN A 103 5.02 -3.43 2.34
CA ASN A 103 5.03 -3.64 3.79
C ASN A 103 3.84 -2.90 4.40
N LYS A 104 3.05 -3.57 5.26
CA LYS A 104 1.87 -3.01 5.93
C LYS A 104 2.22 -1.72 6.69
N ASN A 105 1.51 -0.63 6.41
CA ASN A 105 1.81 0.66 7.02
C ASN A 105 1.23 0.76 8.43
N PHE A 106 -0.02 0.33 8.62
CA PHE A 106 -0.71 0.41 9.90
C PHE A 106 -0.83 -0.97 10.53
N LEU A 107 -0.04 -1.19 11.58
CA LEU A 107 -0.05 -2.43 12.35
C LEU A 107 -1.19 -2.44 13.36
N ALA A 108 -2.05 -3.44 13.27
CA ALA A 108 -3.15 -3.66 14.20
C ALA A 108 -2.62 -4.15 15.54
N ASN A 109 -2.83 -3.37 16.59
CA ASN A 109 -2.40 -3.70 17.95
C ASN A 109 -3.50 -3.37 18.98
N PHE A 110 -4.70 -3.87 18.70
CA PHE A 110 -5.91 -3.70 19.49
C PHE A 110 -6.76 -4.96 19.38
N GLY A 111 -7.64 -5.19 20.37
CA GLY A 111 -8.44 -6.41 20.42
C GLY A 111 -7.54 -7.66 20.42
N PRO A 112 -7.76 -8.65 19.52
CA PRO A 112 -6.93 -9.86 19.48
C PRO A 112 -5.61 -9.68 18.71
N PHE A 113 -5.32 -8.49 18.17
CA PHE A 113 -4.17 -8.26 17.30
C PHE A 113 -2.97 -7.74 18.09
N GLU A 114 -1.80 -8.30 17.79
CA GLU A 114 -0.53 -8.09 18.50
C GLU A 114 0.62 -7.76 17.51
N GLU A 115 0.30 -7.15 16.36
CA GLU A 115 1.27 -7.03 15.27
C GLU A 115 2.51 -6.20 15.62
N LYS A 116 2.38 -5.20 16.51
CA LYS A 116 3.52 -4.32 16.87
C LYS A 116 4.59 -5.03 17.70
N PHE A 117 4.31 -6.23 18.23
CA PHE A 117 5.32 -7.04 18.91
C PHE A 117 6.27 -7.75 17.93
N TYR A 118 5.79 -8.04 16.71
CA TYR A 118 6.51 -8.91 15.76
C TYR A 118 6.95 -8.17 14.49
N PHE A 119 6.26 -7.09 14.13
CA PHE A 119 6.45 -6.40 12.86
C PHE A 119 6.84 -4.93 13.00
N SER A 120 7.67 -4.47 12.08
CA SER A 120 7.92 -3.05 11.82
C SER A 120 6.89 -2.48 10.85
N PRO A 121 6.48 -1.21 10.99
CA PRO A 121 5.55 -0.59 10.05
C PRO A 121 6.25 -0.17 8.75
N GLY A 122 5.57 -0.40 7.63
CA GLY A 122 5.88 0.18 6.33
C GLY A 122 5.67 1.70 6.30
N LYS A 123 6.13 2.34 5.22
CA LYS A 123 6.08 3.81 5.04
C LYS A 123 5.87 4.27 3.60
N THR A 124 5.56 3.36 2.67
CA THR A 124 5.53 3.66 1.24
C THR A 124 4.15 3.44 0.65
N LEU A 125 3.91 4.05 -0.52
CA LEU A 125 2.68 3.92 -1.29
C LEU A 125 3.02 3.52 -2.74
N PRO A 126 3.59 2.33 -2.96
CA PRO A 126 3.99 1.90 -4.29
C PRO A 126 2.76 1.61 -5.16
N VAL A 127 2.92 1.80 -6.47
CA VAL A 127 1.97 1.37 -7.49
C VAL A 127 2.77 0.54 -8.50
N PHE A 128 2.37 -0.71 -8.66
CA PHE A 128 3.07 -1.70 -9.48
C PHE A 128 2.43 -1.79 -10.86
N ASN A 129 3.23 -2.09 -11.88
CA ASN A 129 2.71 -2.32 -13.22
C ASN A 129 2.59 -3.81 -13.50
N PHE A 130 1.46 -4.25 -14.04
CA PHE A 130 1.26 -5.62 -14.49
C PHE A 130 0.29 -5.67 -15.66
N LYS A 131 0.75 -6.18 -16.82
CA LYS A 131 -0.06 -6.31 -18.05
C LYS A 131 -0.86 -5.05 -18.42
N GLY A 132 -0.23 -3.87 -18.26
CA GLY A 132 -0.83 -2.57 -18.56
C GLY A 132 -1.71 -1.97 -17.44
N TRP A 133 -1.91 -2.70 -16.34
CA TRP A 133 -2.64 -2.21 -15.16
C TRP A 133 -1.69 -1.63 -14.12
N LYS A 134 -2.10 -0.52 -13.50
CA LYS A 134 -1.46 0.04 -12.30
C LYS A 134 -2.14 -0.49 -11.04
N ILE A 135 -1.40 -1.24 -10.23
CA ILE A 135 -1.92 -1.96 -9.06
C ILE A 135 -1.32 -1.39 -7.78
N GLY A 136 -2.17 -0.82 -6.91
CA GLY A 136 -1.81 -0.55 -5.52
C GLY A 136 -2.13 -1.74 -4.63
N ILE A 137 -1.38 -1.93 -3.55
CA ILE A 137 -1.60 -3.02 -2.60
C ILE A 137 -1.68 -2.45 -1.20
N VAL A 138 -2.68 -2.86 -0.43
CA VAL A 138 -2.85 -2.54 0.99
C VAL A 138 -3.12 -3.83 1.77
N ILE A 139 -2.80 -3.84 3.06
CA ILE A 139 -2.98 -5.03 3.90
C ILE A 139 -3.95 -4.73 5.02
N CYS A 140 -5.10 -5.40 4.98
CA CYS A 140 -6.09 -5.48 6.05
C CYS A 140 -6.41 -4.14 6.68
N TYR A 141 -5.84 -3.86 7.85
CA TYR A 141 -6.09 -2.65 8.61
C TYR A 141 -5.79 -1.36 7.82
N ASP A 142 -4.86 -1.41 6.87
CA ASP A 142 -4.57 -0.31 5.95
C ASP A 142 -5.81 0.22 5.20
N ILE A 143 -6.79 -0.63 4.87
CA ILE A 143 -7.97 -0.21 4.08
C ILE A 143 -8.82 0.85 4.79
N PHE A 144 -8.76 0.88 6.13
CA PHE A 144 -9.49 1.84 6.94
C PHE A 144 -8.88 3.24 6.90
N PHE A 145 -7.64 3.38 6.41
CA PHE A 145 -6.94 4.65 6.25
C PHE A 145 -7.12 5.17 4.82
N PRO A 146 -8.09 6.09 4.56
CA PRO A 146 -8.42 6.55 3.22
C PRO A 146 -7.22 7.10 2.44
N GLU A 147 -6.26 7.67 3.15
CA GLU A 147 -5.08 8.34 2.62
C GLU A 147 -4.20 7.38 1.81
N LEU A 148 -4.11 6.11 2.20
CA LEU A 148 -3.30 5.11 1.49
C LEU A 148 -3.88 4.85 0.10
N VAL A 149 -5.18 4.54 0.04
CA VAL A 149 -5.90 4.29 -1.20
C VAL A 149 -5.92 5.54 -2.07
N LYS A 150 -6.20 6.71 -1.47
CA LYS A 150 -6.18 8.00 -2.16
C LYS A 150 -4.82 8.30 -2.77
N GLY A 151 -3.73 8.14 -2.01
CA GLY A 151 -2.37 8.38 -2.48
C GLY A 151 -1.97 7.46 -3.62
N MET A 152 -2.33 6.17 -3.57
CA MET A 152 -2.09 5.23 -4.67
C MET A 152 -2.94 5.56 -5.91
N ALA A 153 -4.20 5.95 -5.73
CA ALA A 153 -5.08 6.35 -6.83
C ALA A 153 -4.59 7.65 -7.51
N LEU A 154 -4.08 8.63 -6.74
CA LEU A 154 -3.45 9.84 -7.28
C LEU A 154 -2.15 9.54 -8.04
N LYS A 155 -1.43 8.47 -7.68
CA LYS A 155 -0.31 7.92 -8.46
C LYS A 155 -0.76 7.16 -9.72
N GLY A 156 -2.06 7.06 -9.94
CA GLY A 156 -2.69 6.46 -11.10
C GLY A 156 -3.04 4.99 -10.94
N ALA A 157 -3.17 4.45 -9.72
CA ALA A 157 -3.67 3.09 -9.53
C ALA A 157 -5.05 2.91 -10.18
N ASP A 158 -5.21 1.83 -10.92
CA ASP A 158 -6.46 1.40 -11.57
C ASP A 158 -7.17 0.32 -10.75
N LEU A 159 -6.38 -0.49 -10.04
CA LEU A 159 -6.83 -1.54 -9.13
C LEU A 159 -6.12 -1.37 -7.78
N ILE A 160 -6.88 -1.52 -6.69
CA ILE A 160 -6.32 -1.69 -5.35
C ILE A 160 -6.60 -3.11 -4.88
N VAL A 161 -5.54 -3.82 -4.51
CA VAL A 161 -5.63 -5.14 -3.92
C VAL A 161 -5.52 -5.01 -2.41
N CYS A 162 -6.51 -5.53 -1.70
CA CYS A 162 -6.51 -5.59 -0.24
C CYS A 162 -6.47 -7.05 0.20
N ILE A 163 -5.33 -7.49 0.74
CA ILE A 163 -5.18 -8.84 1.32
C ILE A 163 -5.44 -8.77 2.82
N SER A 164 -6.09 -9.77 3.41
CA SER A 164 -6.55 -9.72 4.79
C SER A 164 -6.58 -11.05 5.50
N ALA A 165 -6.46 -10.98 6.82
CA ALA A 165 -6.82 -12.01 7.79
C ALA A 165 -7.84 -11.40 8.78
N SER A 166 -8.99 -11.02 8.25
CA SER A 166 -10.06 -10.34 8.97
C SER A 166 -10.97 -11.35 9.67
N PRO A 167 -11.11 -11.27 11.01
CA PRO A 167 -12.03 -12.12 11.76
C PRO A 167 -13.48 -11.67 11.54
N SER A 168 -14.41 -12.61 11.73
CA SER A 168 -15.85 -12.47 11.47
C SER A 168 -16.49 -11.28 12.18
N THR A 169 -15.95 -10.87 13.34
CA THR A 169 -16.38 -9.70 14.13
C THR A 169 -16.21 -8.37 13.40
N THR A 170 -15.31 -8.31 12.41
CA THR A 170 -15.03 -7.11 11.61
C THR A 170 -15.63 -7.14 10.21
N ARG A 171 -16.40 -8.20 9.87
CA ARG A 171 -16.95 -8.40 8.52
C ARG A 171 -17.73 -7.18 8.02
N LYS A 172 -18.70 -6.69 8.79
CA LYS A 172 -19.58 -5.58 8.36
C LYS A 172 -18.78 -4.31 8.06
N GLN A 173 -17.71 -4.05 8.80
CA GLN A 173 -16.82 -2.91 8.59
C GLN A 173 -16.12 -3.01 7.24
N PHE A 174 -15.59 -4.19 6.88
CA PHE A 174 -15.02 -4.45 5.56
C PHE A 174 -16.07 -4.33 4.44
N GLU A 175 -17.27 -4.87 4.65
CA GLU A 175 -18.36 -4.80 3.67
C GLU A 175 -18.78 -3.38 3.33
N ASN A 176 -18.64 -2.45 4.28
CA ASN A 176 -18.93 -1.03 4.07
C ASN A 176 -17.73 -0.27 3.47
N VAL A 177 -16.52 -0.51 3.99
CA VAL A 177 -15.35 0.30 3.60
C VAL A 177 -14.85 -0.01 2.20
N LEU A 178 -14.91 -1.27 1.75
CA LEU A 178 -14.40 -1.68 0.43
C LEU A 178 -15.10 -0.95 -0.73
N PRO A 179 -16.45 -0.95 -0.85
CA PRO A 179 -17.12 -0.19 -1.89
C PRO A 179 -16.95 1.32 -1.73
N ALA A 180 -16.86 1.83 -0.49
CA ALA A 180 -16.55 3.24 -0.26
C ALA A 180 -15.19 3.63 -0.84
N ARG A 181 -14.15 2.82 -0.62
CA ARG A 181 -12.81 3.05 -1.18
C ARG A 181 -12.77 2.98 -2.70
N ALA A 182 -13.56 2.09 -3.31
CA ALA A 182 -13.75 2.04 -4.76
C ALA A 182 -14.31 3.36 -5.28
N ILE A 183 -15.43 3.80 -4.69
CA ILE A 183 -16.19 4.99 -5.08
C ILE A 183 -15.37 6.28 -4.90
N GLU A 184 -14.75 6.46 -3.74
CA GLU A 184 -13.99 7.67 -3.37
C GLU A 184 -12.76 7.89 -4.26
N ASN A 185 -12.31 6.85 -4.96
CA ASN A 185 -11.08 6.87 -5.73
C ASN A 185 -11.26 6.48 -7.19
N THR A 186 -12.48 6.06 -7.60
CA THR A 186 -12.77 5.57 -8.95
C THR A 186 -11.76 4.50 -9.40
N VAL A 187 -11.59 3.47 -8.58
CA VAL A 187 -10.69 2.33 -8.82
C VAL A 187 -11.42 1.01 -8.61
N PHE A 188 -10.98 -0.05 -9.26
CA PHE A 188 -11.40 -1.40 -8.87
C PHE A 188 -10.82 -1.74 -7.49
N ILE A 189 -11.53 -2.54 -6.71
CA ILE A 189 -11.03 -3.12 -5.46
C ILE A 189 -11.08 -4.65 -5.56
N CYS A 190 -9.97 -5.32 -5.38
CA CYS A 190 -9.93 -6.77 -5.19
C CYS A 190 -9.58 -7.08 -3.73
N TYR A 191 -10.52 -7.67 -3.00
CA TYR A 191 -10.36 -8.06 -1.61
C TYR A 191 -10.18 -9.57 -1.50
N SER A 192 -9.11 -10.02 -0.84
CA SER A 192 -8.88 -11.42 -0.51
C SER A 192 -8.68 -11.58 0.99
N ASN A 193 -9.44 -12.50 1.59
CA ASN A 193 -9.40 -12.75 3.02
C ASN A 193 -9.16 -14.23 3.31
N LEU A 194 -8.47 -14.52 4.41
CA LEU A 194 -8.38 -15.88 4.92
C LEU A 194 -9.76 -16.44 5.29
N VAL A 195 -9.86 -17.77 5.38
CA VAL A 195 -11.03 -18.48 5.87
C VAL A 195 -10.63 -19.61 6.82
N GLY A 196 -11.51 -19.98 7.74
CA GLY A 196 -11.24 -21.02 8.73
C GLY A 196 -10.94 -20.43 10.10
N GLU A 197 -10.33 -21.22 10.97
CA GLU A 197 -10.06 -20.84 12.36
C GLU A 197 -8.58 -21.02 12.70
N GLU A 198 -8.01 -20.00 13.32
CA GLU A 198 -6.68 -20.05 13.93
C GLU A 198 -6.77 -19.54 15.37
N ASN A 199 -6.35 -20.36 16.35
CA ASN A 199 -6.25 -20.00 17.76
C ASN A 199 -7.46 -19.19 18.31
N GLY A 200 -8.68 -19.58 17.95
CA GLY A 200 -9.93 -18.94 18.39
C GLY A 200 -10.38 -17.73 17.56
N LEU A 201 -9.63 -17.30 16.54
CA LEU A 201 -10.10 -16.34 15.54
C LEU A 201 -10.70 -17.08 14.33
N SER A 202 -11.97 -16.78 14.05
CA SER A 202 -12.66 -17.28 12.86
C SER A 202 -12.61 -16.26 11.73
N PHE A 203 -11.87 -16.58 10.68
CA PHE A 203 -11.81 -15.79 9.45
C PHE A 203 -12.98 -16.14 8.53
N TRP A 204 -13.65 -15.10 8.03
CA TRP A 204 -14.95 -15.25 7.37
C TRP A 204 -14.87 -15.52 5.87
N GLY A 205 -13.67 -15.58 5.27
CA GLY A 205 -13.50 -15.71 3.83
C GLY A 205 -14.16 -14.54 3.11
N GLY A 206 -15.08 -14.82 2.18
CA GLY A 206 -15.85 -13.82 1.45
C GLY A 206 -15.00 -12.81 0.67
N SER A 207 -13.89 -13.30 0.10
CA SER A 207 -13.09 -12.59 -0.91
C SER A 207 -13.98 -12.12 -2.06
N ARG A 208 -13.75 -10.91 -2.58
CA ARG A 208 -14.70 -10.23 -3.48
C ARG A 208 -14.03 -9.15 -4.32
N VAL A 209 -14.66 -8.81 -5.44
CA VAL A 209 -14.18 -7.73 -6.33
C VAL A 209 -15.27 -6.69 -6.53
N TYR A 210 -14.89 -5.41 -6.46
CA TYR A 210 -15.77 -4.26 -6.69
C TYR A 210 -15.33 -3.45 -7.91
N LYS A 211 -16.32 -2.98 -8.65
CA LYS A 211 -16.17 -1.97 -9.70
C LYS A 211 -15.87 -0.59 -9.12
N PRO A 212 -15.35 0.36 -9.93
CA PRO A 212 -15.09 1.73 -9.52
C PRO A 212 -16.31 2.51 -8.99
N ASN A 213 -17.52 2.10 -9.35
CA ASN A 213 -18.77 2.68 -8.86
C ASN A 213 -19.24 2.06 -7.51
N GLY A 214 -18.50 1.10 -6.95
CA GLY A 214 -18.82 0.39 -5.72
C GLY A 214 -19.74 -0.82 -5.88
N GLU A 215 -20.16 -1.16 -7.10
CA GLU A 215 -20.90 -2.38 -7.38
C GLU A 215 -20.01 -3.61 -7.21
N MET A 216 -20.50 -4.64 -6.53
CA MET A 216 -19.78 -5.89 -6.35
C MET A 216 -19.94 -6.77 -7.60
N ILE A 217 -18.83 -7.21 -8.19
CA ILE A 217 -18.83 -8.12 -9.35
C ILE A 217 -19.19 -9.54 -8.89
N ASN A 218 -18.45 -10.05 -7.90
CA ASN A 218 -18.64 -11.38 -7.34
C ASN A 218 -17.99 -11.48 -5.95
N LYS A 219 -18.38 -12.51 -5.17
CA LYS A 219 -17.78 -12.86 -3.88
C LYS A 219 -17.73 -14.38 -3.69
N THR A 220 -16.74 -14.88 -2.96
CA THR A 220 -16.80 -16.23 -2.39
C THR A 220 -17.89 -16.28 -1.33
N GLU A 221 -18.41 -17.47 -1.04
CA GLU A 221 -19.21 -17.74 0.13
C GLU A 221 -18.41 -17.47 1.41
N TYR A 222 -19.15 -17.25 2.50
CA TYR A 222 -18.56 -17.09 3.81
C TYR A 222 -18.17 -18.44 4.39
N PHE A 223 -17.08 -18.48 5.16
CA PHE A 223 -16.63 -19.67 5.88
C PHE A 223 -16.34 -20.90 4.99
N LYS A 224 -16.17 -20.68 3.68
CA LYS A 224 -15.85 -21.72 2.70
C LYS A 224 -14.52 -21.42 2.03
N GLU A 225 -13.69 -22.46 1.92
CA GLU A 225 -12.43 -22.40 1.18
C GLU A 225 -12.69 -22.55 -0.31
N GLU A 226 -12.59 -21.43 -1.04
CA GLU A 226 -12.83 -21.39 -2.48
C GLU A 226 -12.23 -20.13 -3.11
N SER A 227 -12.41 -19.99 -4.43
CA SER A 227 -11.97 -18.85 -5.21
C SER A 227 -13.08 -18.39 -6.16
N ILE A 228 -13.08 -17.10 -6.49
CA ILE A 228 -13.91 -16.54 -7.56
C ILE A 228 -13.05 -16.04 -8.71
N LEU A 229 -13.55 -16.16 -9.93
CA LEU A 229 -12.98 -15.53 -11.11
C LEU A 229 -13.81 -14.29 -11.46
N CYS A 230 -13.15 -13.15 -11.61
CA CYS A 230 -13.75 -11.89 -12.01
C CYS A 230 -13.02 -11.32 -13.22
N GLU A 231 -13.74 -10.70 -14.14
CA GLU A 231 -13.17 -9.94 -15.24
C GLU A 231 -13.36 -8.46 -14.98
N ILE A 232 -12.30 -7.67 -15.20
CA ILE A 232 -12.33 -6.21 -15.09
C ILE A 232 -11.87 -5.57 -16.40
N ASP A 233 -12.53 -4.47 -16.77
CA ASP A 233 -12.27 -3.71 -18.00
C ASP A 233 -11.82 -2.27 -17.69
N MET A 234 -10.80 -1.80 -18.41
CA MET A 234 -10.32 -0.42 -18.36
C MET A 234 -11.36 0.58 -18.88
N ASN A 235 -12.31 0.16 -19.72
CA ASN A 235 -13.40 1.03 -20.17
C ASN A 235 -14.32 1.44 -19.01
N GLU A 236 -14.66 0.51 -18.12
CA GLU A 236 -15.48 0.81 -16.92
C GLU A 236 -14.77 1.81 -16.00
N LEU A 237 -13.44 1.72 -15.90
CA LEU A 237 -12.62 2.66 -15.14
C LEU A 237 -12.61 4.06 -15.77
N LYS A 238 -12.48 4.13 -17.10
CA LYS A 238 -12.56 5.39 -17.84
C LYS A 238 -13.93 6.05 -17.67
N GLU A 239 -15.02 5.29 -17.82
CA GLU A 239 -16.38 5.78 -17.63
C GLU A 239 -16.63 6.27 -16.19
N ALA A 240 -16.14 5.54 -15.18
CA ALA A 240 -16.25 5.93 -13.79
C ALA A 240 -15.51 7.24 -13.49
N ARG A 241 -14.29 7.39 -14.02
CA ARG A 241 -13.49 8.63 -13.86
C ARG A 241 -14.10 9.83 -14.60
N ILE A 242 -14.80 9.62 -15.72
CA ILE A 242 -15.53 10.69 -16.44
C ILE A 242 -16.80 11.09 -15.67
N SER A 243 -17.59 10.11 -15.26
CA SER A 243 -18.87 10.34 -14.57
C SER A 243 -18.68 10.93 -13.17
N ARG A 244 -17.59 10.54 -12.48
CA ARG A 244 -17.27 11.00 -11.13
C ARG A 244 -15.78 11.37 -11.03
N PRO A 245 -15.38 12.57 -11.48
CA PRO A 245 -13.98 12.97 -11.60
C PRO A 245 -13.30 13.33 -10.27
N ILE A 246 -13.50 12.54 -9.20
CA ILE A 246 -12.97 12.81 -7.86
C ILE A 246 -11.45 12.97 -7.86
N LEU A 247 -10.72 12.17 -8.63
CA LEU A 247 -9.26 12.28 -8.68
C LEU A 247 -8.81 13.62 -9.27
N ARG A 248 -9.51 14.13 -10.29
CA ARG A 248 -9.25 15.46 -10.88
C ARG A 248 -9.62 16.58 -9.91
N ASP A 249 -10.74 16.42 -9.22
CA ASP A 249 -11.30 17.44 -8.32
C ASP A 249 -10.64 17.43 -6.93
N THR A 250 -9.80 16.44 -6.63
CA THR A 250 -9.00 16.39 -5.40
C THR A 250 -7.90 17.44 -5.47
N THR A 251 -7.96 18.47 -4.62
CA THR A 251 -6.93 19.51 -4.53
C THR A 251 -5.79 19.08 -3.61
N SER A 252 -4.58 19.58 -3.84
CA SER A 252 -3.43 19.31 -2.96
C SER A 252 -3.58 19.95 -1.57
N ASP A 253 -4.26 21.09 -1.51
CA ASP A 253 -4.35 21.94 -0.32
C ASP A 253 -5.04 21.24 0.85
N ILE A 254 -6.02 20.38 0.58
CA ILE A 254 -6.72 19.64 1.64
C ILE A 254 -5.77 18.68 2.39
N PHE A 255 -4.77 18.12 1.72
CA PHE A 255 -3.80 17.24 2.37
C PHE A 255 -2.86 18.00 3.29
N LEU A 256 -2.52 19.24 2.95
CA LEU A 256 -1.75 20.13 3.81
C LEU A 256 -2.54 20.48 5.08
N GLU A 257 -3.82 20.79 4.92
CA GLU A 257 -4.72 21.09 6.04
C GLU A 257 -4.87 19.87 6.97
N LEU A 258 -5.08 18.68 6.42
CA LEU A 258 -5.15 17.44 7.21
C LEU A 258 -3.84 17.18 7.98
N TYR A 259 -2.69 17.47 7.37
CA TYR A 259 -1.41 17.36 8.07
C TYR A 259 -1.35 18.33 9.27
N ASN A 260 -1.71 19.60 9.08
CA ASN A 260 -1.74 20.60 10.16
C ASN A 260 -2.58 20.12 11.34
N ILE A 261 -3.84 19.74 11.04
CA ILE A 261 -4.79 19.25 12.05
C ILE A 261 -4.20 18.07 12.81
N SER A 262 -3.58 17.11 12.11
CA SER A 262 -3.03 15.89 12.73
C SER A 262 -1.88 16.14 13.73
N ARG A 263 -1.22 17.31 13.65
CA ARG A 263 -0.06 17.65 14.49
C ARG A 263 -0.40 18.64 15.61
N PHE A 264 -1.66 19.04 15.76
CA PHE A 264 -2.11 20.03 16.76
C PHE A 264 -1.31 21.35 16.71
N LYS A 265 -0.78 21.70 15.53
CA LYS A 265 0.00 22.91 15.27
C LYS A 265 -0.31 23.40 13.86
N GLU A 266 -0.31 24.72 13.66
CA GLU A 266 -0.21 25.33 12.34
C GLU A 266 1.20 25.10 11.78
N VAL A 267 1.46 23.86 11.37
CA VAL A 267 2.73 23.42 10.81
C VAL A 267 2.99 24.17 9.50
N PHE A 268 2.00 24.23 8.61
CA PHE A 268 2.08 24.81 7.27
C PHE A 268 1.58 26.27 7.23
N ASN A 269 2.27 27.16 7.95
CA ASN A 269 2.13 28.59 7.74
C ASN A 269 2.71 29.02 6.37
N GLU A 270 2.59 30.31 6.02
CA GLU A 270 3.06 30.86 4.75
C GLU A 270 4.50 30.42 4.39
N TYR A 271 5.37 30.28 5.38
CA TYR A 271 6.75 29.87 5.18
C TYR A 271 6.93 28.41 4.73
N VAL A 272 6.03 27.49 5.08
CA VAL A 272 6.14 26.12 4.57
C VAL A 272 5.61 26.00 3.16
N LYS A 273 4.57 26.76 2.80
CA LYS A 273 4.13 26.86 1.38
C LYS A 273 5.28 27.36 0.52
N ILE A 274 5.95 28.40 1.00
CA ILE A 274 7.20 28.92 0.46
C ILE A 274 8.27 27.83 0.33
N GLY A 275 8.52 27.03 1.38
CA GLY A 275 9.47 25.92 1.32
C GLY A 275 9.12 24.85 0.27
N ILE A 276 7.84 24.53 0.11
CA ILE A 276 7.37 23.61 -0.94
C ILE A 276 7.64 24.19 -2.33
N GLU A 277 7.25 25.45 -2.57
CA GLU A 277 7.49 26.14 -3.85
C GLU A 277 8.98 26.22 -4.20
N MET A 278 9.82 26.58 -3.21
CA MET A 278 11.27 26.59 -3.35
C MET A 278 11.79 25.21 -3.76
N GLY A 279 11.30 24.15 -3.13
CA GLY A 279 11.73 22.78 -3.43
C GLY A 279 11.31 22.29 -4.82
N GLU A 280 10.09 22.58 -5.25
CA GLU A 280 9.60 22.20 -6.58
C GLU A 280 10.38 22.91 -7.69
N LYS A 281 10.66 24.20 -7.51
CA LYS A 281 11.43 25.00 -8.45
C LYS A 281 12.88 24.53 -8.55
N ALA A 282 13.50 24.34 -7.39
CA ALA A 282 14.87 23.83 -7.28
C ALA A 282 15.03 22.46 -7.97
N LYS A 283 14.06 21.55 -7.83
CA LYS A 283 14.07 20.26 -8.52
C LYS A 283 14.00 20.37 -10.04
N LYS A 284 13.16 21.27 -10.57
CA LYS A 284 13.02 21.48 -12.02
C LYS A 284 14.28 22.05 -12.65
N GLU A 285 15.02 22.88 -11.93
CA GLU A 285 16.07 23.72 -12.52
C GLU A 285 17.51 23.26 -12.20
N MET A 286 17.78 22.59 -11.07
CA MET A 286 19.13 22.67 -10.47
C MET A 286 19.84 21.37 -10.07
N LYS A 287 19.31 20.16 -10.36
CA LYS A 287 19.98 18.87 -10.06
C LYS A 287 20.61 18.78 -8.65
N ILE A 288 19.86 19.19 -7.63
CA ILE A 288 20.37 19.32 -6.25
C ILE A 288 20.44 17.98 -5.54
N SER A 289 21.50 17.78 -4.74
CA SER A 289 21.68 16.59 -3.89
C SER A 289 21.47 16.85 -2.40
N GLU A 290 21.70 18.07 -1.90
CA GLU A 290 21.60 18.43 -0.49
C GLU A 290 21.10 19.87 -0.30
N VAL A 291 20.36 20.12 0.78
CA VAL A 291 19.86 21.44 1.17
C VAL A 291 20.13 21.70 2.64
N ASP A 292 20.74 22.84 2.93
CA ASP A 292 20.85 23.37 4.29
C ASP A 292 19.71 24.36 4.50
N LEU A 293 18.74 24.00 5.33
CA LEU A 293 17.65 24.88 5.73
C LEU A 293 17.97 25.52 7.07
N TYR A 294 17.95 26.85 7.11
CA TYR A 294 17.90 27.63 8.33
C TYR A 294 16.43 27.97 8.57
N GLY A 295 15.83 27.50 9.67
CA GLY A 295 14.40 27.68 9.93
C GLY A 295 13.82 26.66 10.92
N ASN A 296 12.55 26.30 10.72
CA ASN A 296 11.84 25.31 11.54
C ASN A 296 11.76 23.92 10.85
N GLU A 297 11.43 22.89 11.63
CA GLU A 297 11.34 21.50 11.16
C GLU A 297 10.28 21.29 10.07
N ASP A 298 9.23 22.10 10.11
CA ASP A 298 8.09 22.00 9.22
C ASP A 298 8.43 22.44 7.79
N ILE A 299 9.19 23.53 7.64
CA ILE A 299 9.73 23.99 6.35
C ILE A 299 10.74 22.99 5.79
N ALA A 300 11.59 22.41 6.66
CA ALA A 300 12.54 21.36 6.26
C ALA A 300 11.80 20.15 5.68
N PHE A 301 10.70 19.77 6.32
CA PHE A 301 9.86 18.70 5.85
C PHE A 301 9.22 19.02 4.50
N GLY A 302 8.67 20.23 4.32
CA GLY A 302 8.12 20.70 3.04
C GLY A 302 9.14 20.66 1.90
N ILE A 303 10.34 21.20 2.11
CA ILE A 303 11.44 21.16 1.12
C ILE A 303 11.83 19.72 0.82
N LYS A 304 11.98 18.87 1.85
CA LYS A 304 12.34 17.45 1.67
C LYS A 304 11.32 16.71 0.82
N ILE A 305 10.03 16.95 1.05
CA ILE A 305 8.95 16.37 0.23
C ILE A 305 9.07 16.82 -1.22
N ALA A 306 9.21 18.12 -1.46
CA ALA A 306 9.19 18.69 -2.80
C ALA A 306 10.43 18.30 -3.64
N THR A 307 11.61 18.29 -3.01
CA THR A 307 12.89 18.04 -3.68
C THR A 307 13.32 16.58 -3.70
N GLY A 308 12.99 15.82 -2.65
CA GLY A 308 13.55 14.49 -2.40
C GLY A 308 15.03 14.48 -1.98
N CYS A 309 15.64 15.64 -1.72
CA CYS A 309 17.06 15.73 -1.36
C CYS A 309 17.28 15.48 0.15
N LYS A 310 18.54 15.30 0.54
CA LYS A 310 18.93 15.35 1.95
C LYS A 310 18.73 16.79 2.45
N VAL A 311 18.06 16.96 3.59
CA VAL A 311 17.84 18.27 4.21
C VAL A 311 18.51 18.28 5.58
N ASN A 312 19.43 19.22 5.79
CA ASN A 312 20.00 19.54 7.09
C ASN A 312 19.26 20.74 7.66
N LEU A 313 18.77 20.63 8.89
CA LEU A 313 18.06 21.72 9.56
C LEU A 313 18.96 22.41 10.58
N TYR A 314 19.04 23.74 10.45
CA TYR A 314 19.69 24.65 11.37
C TYR A 314 18.62 25.52 12.02
N LYS A 315 18.46 25.44 13.34
CA LYS A 315 17.51 26.28 14.05
C LYS A 315 17.92 27.74 13.92
N SER A 316 16.99 28.57 13.45
CA SER A 316 17.20 29.98 13.15
C SER A 316 15.91 30.76 13.32
N ASN A 317 16.01 32.06 13.63
CA ASN A 317 14.89 33.00 13.61
C ASN A 317 14.56 33.47 12.19
N GLU A 318 15.47 33.25 11.25
CA GLU A 318 15.29 33.53 9.82
C GLU A 318 15.11 32.23 9.05
N ILE A 319 14.27 32.29 8.01
CA ILE A 319 14.00 31.16 7.11
C ILE A 319 14.77 31.37 5.82
N LYS A 320 15.69 30.46 5.48
CA LYS A 320 16.40 30.44 4.19
C LYS A 320 16.94 29.06 3.87
N ALA A 321 16.96 28.71 2.59
CA ALA A 321 17.53 27.45 2.11
C ALA A 321 18.78 27.70 1.26
N ILE A 322 19.84 26.95 1.52
CA ILE A 322 21.04 26.90 0.67
C ILE A 322 21.01 25.56 -0.05
N PHE A 323 20.81 25.61 -1.36
CA PHE A 323 20.80 24.43 -2.22
C PHE A 323 22.23 24.13 -2.69
N LYS A 324 22.68 22.89 -2.48
CA LYS A 324 24.03 22.43 -2.84
C LYS A 324 23.98 21.54 -4.10
N GLY A 325 24.69 21.98 -5.12
CA GLY A 325 24.91 21.30 -6.41
C GLY A 325 26.21 21.80 -7.04
N ASP A 326 26.27 21.93 -8.37
CA ASP A 326 27.45 22.50 -9.06
C ASP A 326 27.72 23.98 -8.67
N ARG A 327 26.70 24.66 -8.14
CA ARG A 327 26.79 26.00 -7.53
C ARG A 327 25.89 26.05 -6.29
N GLU A 328 26.34 26.78 -5.27
CA GLU A 328 25.52 27.07 -4.10
C GLU A 328 24.57 28.23 -4.38
N ILE A 329 23.30 28.06 -3.98
CA ILE A 329 22.25 29.04 -4.23
C ILE A 329 21.48 29.24 -2.93
N GLU A 330 21.52 30.47 -2.42
CA GLU A 330 20.71 30.88 -1.26
C GLU A 330 19.37 31.44 -1.75
N ILE A 331 18.27 30.89 -1.23
CA ILE A 331 16.93 31.40 -1.47
C ILE A 331 16.29 31.78 -0.14
N LYS A 332 15.76 33.01 -0.09
CA LYS A 332 14.95 33.54 1.01
C LYS A 332 13.48 33.64 0.61
N PRO A 333 12.52 33.59 1.57
CA PRO A 333 11.09 33.71 1.33
C PRO A 333 10.68 34.84 0.37
N GLU A 334 11.27 36.02 0.54
CA GLU A 334 11.01 37.22 -0.26
C GLU A 334 11.46 37.12 -1.72
N ASN A 335 12.38 36.20 -2.04
CA ASN A 335 13.01 36.10 -3.36
C ASN A 335 12.42 34.98 -4.24
N ILE A 336 11.39 34.27 -3.78
CA ILE A 336 10.82 33.11 -4.49
C ILE A 336 10.25 33.47 -5.85
N LYS A 337 9.55 34.61 -5.94
CA LYS A 337 8.90 35.06 -7.20
C LYS A 337 9.89 35.57 -8.24
N THR A 338 11.05 36.01 -7.79
CA THR A 338 12.12 36.57 -8.63
C THR A 338 13.13 35.52 -9.07
N PHE A 339 13.02 34.31 -8.53
CA PHE A 339 13.89 33.21 -8.87
C PHE A 339 13.40 32.52 -10.12
#